data_AF-A0A3B5PUQ5-F1
#
_entry.id   AF-A0A3B5PUQ5-F1
#
_cell.length_a   1.000
_cell.length_b   1.000
_cell.length_c   1.000
_cell.angle_alpha   90.00
_cell.angle_beta   90.00
_cell.angle_gamma   90.00
#
_symmetry.space_group_name_H-M   'P 1'
#
loop_
_entity.id
_entity.type
_entity.pdbx_description
1 polymer ?
#
loop_
_entity_poly.entity_id
_entity_poly.type
_entity_poly.pdbx_seq_one_letter_code
_entity_poly.pdbx_strand_id
1 'polypeptide(L)'
;RESMMQQTSRDEEGTLAYVKATGNLFLKVPQGWKEIQVLAKSNGKKVYGDYLNLVALNQPHSGNMMGLDMADRMCYEQAKAMGLAPNYRAFMSSHKQDLVHVVYPGFRDSLPVTNLRGDVIFRNWQSIFIGNGGPVNPRIPIYSFDGRDVLADPFWPKKSIWHGSSSRGLRVVDKHCETWHADDFSVMVPRWAL
;
A
#
# COMPACT_ATOMS: atom_id res chain seq x y z
N ARG A 1 -17.72 14.06 4.01
CA ARG A 1 -18.12 12.82 4.72
C ARG A 1 -19.24 13.11 5.74
N GLU A 2 -19.08 14.07 6.64
CA GLU A 2 -20.10 14.39 7.67
C GLU A 2 -21.41 14.99 7.11
N SER A 3 -21.32 15.87 6.11
CA SER A 3 -22.52 16.49 5.49
C SER A 3 -23.45 15.47 4.83
N MET A 4 -22.87 14.47 4.14
CA MET A 4 -23.62 13.37 3.54
C MET A 4 -24.29 12.50 4.61
N MET A 5 -23.58 12.18 5.70
CA MET A 5 -24.11 11.31 6.77
C MET A 5 -25.30 11.92 7.53
N GLN A 6 -25.38 13.24 7.64
CA GLN A 6 -26.50 13.91 8.32
C GLN A 6 -27.79 13.95 7.46
N GLN A 7 -27.66 14.09 6.13
CA GLN A 7 -28.82 14.22 5.24
C GLN A 7 -29.41 12.88 4.74
N THR A 8 -28.70 11.76 4.95
CA THR A 8 -29.05 10.45 4.37
C THR A 8 -29.21 9.34 5.43
N SER A 9 -29.47 9.73 6.67
CA SER A 9 -29.69 8.80 7.78
C SER A 9 -30.89 7.89 7.56
N ARG A 10 -31.88 8.37 6.79
CA ARG A 10 -33.14 7.67 6.46
C ARG A 10 -33.07 6.79 5.22
N ASP A 11 -31.96 6.80 4.50
CA ASP A 11 -31.82 6.03 3.27
C ASP A 11 -31.76 4.53 3.60
N GLU A 12 -32.49 3.73 2.82
CA GLU A 12 -32.56 2.27 3.01
C GLU A 12 -31.22 1.60 2.73
N GLU A 13 -30.91 0.52 3.46
CA GLU A 13 -29.76 -0.33 3.14
C GLU A 13 -29.83 -0.79 1.69
N GLY A 14 -28.70 -0.74 0.97
CA GLY A 14 -28.66 -0.99 -0.47
C GLY A 14 -28.76 0.26 -1.34
N THR A 15 -29.12 1.43 -0.78
CA THR A 15 -29.13 2.70 -1.53
C THR A 15 -27.74 3.05 -2.05
N LEU A 16 -27.66 3.48 -3.30
CA LEU A 16 -26.44 4.00 -3.93
C LEU A 16 -26.46 5.52 -3.95
N ALA A 17 -25.33 6.13 -3.58
CA ALA A 17 -25.17 7.58 -3.62
C ALA A 17 -23.88 7.98 -4.33
N TYR A 18 -24.02 8.85 -5.34
CA TYR A 18 -22.90 9.39 -6.10
C TYR A 18 -22.63 10.85 -5.71
N VAL A 19 -21.43 11.12 -5.20
CA VAL A 19 -21.03 12.46 -4.76
C VAL A 19 -20.33 13.17 -5.90
N LYS A 20 -21.07 14.02 -6.65
CA LYS A 20 -20.55 14.74 -7.83
C LYS A 20 -19.29 15.56 -7.56
N ALA A 21 -19.14 16.12 -6.36
CA ALA A 21 -17.99 16.97 -6.01
C ALA A 21 -16.68 16.18 -5.91
N THR A 22 -16.73 14.91 -5.50
CA THR A 22 -15.54 14.06 -5.34
C THR A 22 -15.44 12.96 -6.39
N GLY A 23 -16.54 12.63 -7.06
CA GLY A 23 -16.62 11.52 -8.02
C GLY A 23 -16.81 10.14 -7.38
N ASN A 24 -17.06 10.09 -6.07
CA ASN A 24 -17.08 8.82 -5.33
C ASN A 24 -18.49 8.22 -5.30
N LEU A 25 -18.58 6.90 -5.43
CA LEU A 25 -19.82 6.13 -5.28
C LEU A 25 -19.85 5.50 -3.88
N PHE A 26 -21.00 5.52 -3.21
CA PHE A 26 -21.19 4.91 -1.90
C PHE A 26 -22.39 3.97 -1.89
N LEU A 27 -22.33 2.93 -1.07
CA LEU A 27 -23.42 2.00 -0.74
C LEU A 27 -23.83 2.20 0.72
N LYS A 28 -25.13 2.32 0.97
CA LYS A 28 -25.70 2.30 2.31
C LYS A 28 -25.66 0.87 2.85
N VAL A 29 -24.98 0.68 3.98
CA VAL A 29 -24.83 -0.58 4.73
C VAL A 29 -25.31 -0.38 6.18
N PRO A 30 -25.53 -1.45 6.97
CA PRO A 30 -26.05 -1.31 8.35
C PRO A 30 -25.24 -0.36 9.24
N GLN A 31 -23.93 -0.25 8.99
CA GLN A 31 -22.98 0.56 9.78
C GLN A 31 -22.71 1.94 9.17
N GLY A 32 -23.49 2.36 8.16
CA GLY A 32 -23.35 3.68 7.52
C GLY A 32 -23.09 3.60 6.02
N TRP A 33 -22.24 4.48 5.51
CA TRP A 33 -21.90 4.54 4.09
C TRP A 33 -20.53 3.92 3.83
N LYS A 34 -20.48 2.93 2.92
CA LYS A 34 -19.25 2.32 2.44
C LYS A 34 -18.95 2.81 1.03
N GLU A 35 -17.75 3.32 0.81
CA GLU A 35 -17.32 3.75 -0.52
C GLU A 35 -17.12 2.53 -1.44
N ILE A 36 -17.70 2.60 -2.64
CA ILE A 36 -17.52 1.63 -3.70
C ILE A 36 -16.43 2.15 -4.64
N GLN A 37 -15.34 1.39 -4.70
CA GLN A 37 -14.32 1.51 -5.73
C GLN A 37 -14.91 1.02 -7.05
N VAL A 38 -15.40 1.93 -7.89
CA VAL A 38 -15.89 1.58 -9.22
C VAL A 38 -14.69 1.39 -10.13
N LEU A 39 -14.32 0.13 -10.41
CA LEU A 39 -13.40 -0.18 -11.49
C LEU A 39 -14.11 0.10 -12.82
N ALA A 40 -13.89 1.28 -13.39
CA ALA A 40 -14.43 1.61 -14.71
C ALA A 40 -13.85 0.62 -15.73
N LYS A 41 -14.69 -0.24 -16.32
CA LYS A 41 -14.27 -1.07 -17.45
C LYS A 41 -14.38 -0.25 -18.72
N SER A 42 -13.25 0.23 -19.23
CA SER A 42 -13.13 0.75 -20.59
C SER A 42 -12.76 -0.40 -21.55
N ASN A 43 -13.67 -0.71 -22.49
CA ASN A 43 -13.40 -1.50 -23.70
C ASN A 43 -12.65 -2.83 -23.53
N GLY A 44 -13.08 -3.70 -22.61
CA GLY A 44 -12.51 -5.05 -22.46
C GLY A 44 -11.05 -5.09 -21.99
N LYS A 45 -10.43 -3.94 -21.72
CA LYS A 45 -9.11 -3.82 -21.10
C LYS A 45 -9.32 -3.95 -19.59
N LYS A 46 -8.58 -4.85 -18.94
CA LYS A 46 -8.45 -4.82 -17.47
C LYS A 46 -7.96 -3.43 -17.09
N VAL A 47 -8.83 -2.61 -16.53
CA VAL A 47 -8.44 -1.35 -15.90
C VAL A 47 -7.81 -1.74 -14.58
N TYR A 48 -6.49 -1.91 -14.62
CA TYR A 48 -5.67 -1.77 -13.43
C TYR A 48 -5.97 -0.37 -12.89
N GLY A 49 -6.15 -0.23 -11.58
CA GLY A 49 -6.49 1.07 -10.99
C GLY A 49 -5.55 2.17 -11.50
N ASP A 50 -6.04 3.40 -11.56
CA ASP A 50 -5.29 4.55 -12.11
C ASP A 50 -4.12 5.00 -11.21
N TYR A 51 -3.66 4.12 -10.30
CA TYR A 51 -2.67 4.36 -9.25
C TYR A 51 -2.12 3.03 -8.68
N LEU A 52 -0.98 3.11 -7.99
CA LEU A 52 -0.36 2.03 -7.21
C LEU A 52 -0.48 2.35 -5.72
N ASN A 53 -0.95 1.42 -4.90
CA ASN A 53 -1.14 1.67 -3.47
C ASN A 53 0.07 1.19 -2.65
N LEU A 54 0.71 2.10 -1.92
CA LEU A 54 1.72 1.75 -0.93
C LEU A 54 1.07 1.71 0.47
N VAL A 55 1.02 0.53 1.07
CA VAL A 55 0.29 0.25 2.32
C VAL A 55 1.16 -0.53 3.28
N ALA A 56 1.16 -0.23 4.57
CA ALA A 56 1.93 -0.97 5.55
C ALA A 56 1.25 -2.29 5.97
N LEU A 57 2.06 -3.28 6.35
CA LEU A 57 1.57 -4.38 7.18
C LEU A 57 1.11 -3.83 8.54
N ASN A 58 0.10 -4.46 9.14
CA ASN A 58 -0.53 -4.07 10.41
C ASN A 58 0.39 -4.20 11.63
N GLN A 59 1.58 -4.77 11.48
CA GLN A 59 2.54 -4.93 12.57
C GLN A 59 3.98 -4.66 12.09
N PRO A 60 4.87 -4.15 12.95
CA PRO A 60 6.29 -4.10 12.64
C PRO A 60 6.87 -5.53 12.58
N HIS A 61 7.85 -5.74 11.71
CA HIS A 61 8.50 -7.04 11.55
C HIS A 61 10.02 -6.93 11.68
N SER A 62 10.64 -8.00 12.17
CA SER A 62 12.10 -8.17 12.20
C SER A 62 12.64 -8.55 10.81
N GLY A 63 13.93 -8.86 10.69
CA GLY A 63 14.56 -9.28 9.43
C GLY A 63 14.17 -10.69 8.99
N ASN A 64 13.81 -11.55 9.95
CA ASN A 64 13.32 -12.90 9.72
C ASN A 64 11.81 -12.91 9.49
N MET A 65 11.40 -12.89 8.22
CA MET A 65 10.01 -13.03 7.81
C MET A 65 9.73 -14.33 7.10
N MET A 66 10.58 -15.34 7.32
CA MET A 66 10.48 -16.65 6.68
C MET A 66 10.51 -16.55 5.14
N GLY A 67 11.27 -15.59 4.61
CA GLY A 67 11.47 -15.39 3.17
C GLY A 67 10.45 -14.48 2.47
N LEU A 68 10.70 -14.22 1.18
CA LEU A 68 9.87 -13.33 0.35
C LEU A 68 8.44 -13.87 0.18
N ASP A 69 8.26 -15.17 -0.04
CA ASP A 69 6.94 -15.75 -0.29
C ASP A 69 6.00 -15.57 0.90
N MET A 70 6.54 -15.67 2.11
CA MET A 70 5.80 -15.42 3.33
C MET A 70 5.47 -13.92 3.50
N ALA A 71 6.40 -13.04 3.14
CA ALA A 71 6.14 -11.60 3.11
C ALA A 71 5.03 -11.23 2.11
N ASP A 72 5.07 -11.78 0.90
CA ASP A 72 4.02 -11.63 -0.12
C ASP A 72 2.67 -12.19 0.40
N ARG A 73 2.68 -13.35 1.07
CA ARG A 73 1.47 -13.94 1.69
C ARG A 73 0.86 -13.03 2.75
N MET A 74 1.66 -12.42 3.62
CA MET A 74 1.16 -11.48 4.64
C MET A 74 0.47 -10.26 3.98
N CYS A 75 1.04 -9.73 2.89
CA CYS A 75 0.44 -8.64 2.13
C CYS A 75 -0.91 -9.07 1.54
N TYR A 76 -0.96 -10.24 0.90
CA TYR A 76 -2.18 -10.81 0.34
C TYR A 76 -3.28 -10.98 1.40
N GLU A 77 -2.95 -11.58 2.55
CA GLU A 77 -3.94 -11.90 3.58
C GLU A 77 -4.50 -10.65 4.25
N GLN A 78 -3.66 -9.66 4.56
CA GLN A 78 -4.11 -8.42 5.18
C GLN A 78 -4.93 -7.56 4.22
N ALA A 79 -4.53 -7.48 2.94
CA ALA A 79 -5.34 -6.82 1.91
C ALA A 79 -6.72 -7.47 1.78
N LYS A 80 -6.75 -8.81 1.70
CA LYS A 80 -7.99 -9.59 1.60
C LYS A 80 -8.90 -9.40 2.82
N ALA A 81 -8.34 -9.41 4.02
CA ALA A 81 -9.09 -9.19 5.27
C ALA A 81 -9.78 -7.82 5.31
N MET A 82 -9.21 -6.82 4.63
CA MET A 82 -9.75 -5.46 4.53
C MET A 82 -10.63 -5.25 3.28
N GLY A 83 -10.87 -6.30 2.49
CA GLY A 83 -11.68 -6.23 1.28
C GLY A 83 -11.01 -5.46 0.13
N LEU A 84 -9.69 -5.33 0.14
CA LEU A 84 -8.91 -4.74 -0.95
C LEU A 84 -8.62 -5.79 -2.04
N ALA A 85 -8.20 -5.33 -3.21
CA ALA A 85 -7.76 -6.21 -4.28
C ALA A 85 -6.57 -7.07 -3.82
N PRO A 86 -6.60 -8.40 -4.02
CA PRO A 86 -5.63 -9.32 -3.40
C PRO A 86 -4.36 -9.49 -4.24
N ASN A 87 -3.80 -8.39 -4.75
CA ASN A 87 -2.63 -8.38 -5.63
C ASN A 87 -1.44 -7.59 -5.06
N TYR A 88 -1.45 -7.33 -3.75
CA TYR A 88 -0.36 -6.69 -3.04
C TYR A 88 0.83 -7.63 -2.90
N ARG A 89 2.03 -7.08 -3.10
CA ARG A 89 3.33 -7.75 -2.93
C ARG A 89 4.20 -6.97 -1.96
N ALA A 90 5.18 -7.63 -1.36
CA ALA A 90 6.10 -7.00 -0.44
C ALA A 90 7.00 -5.97 -1.14
N PHE A 91 7.15 -4.78 -0.55
CA PHE A 91 8.04 -3.72 -1.04
C PHE A 91 9.50 -4.04 -0.69
N MET A 92 10.09 -5.02 -1.36
CA MET A 92 11.46 -5.43 -1.07
C MET A 92 12.18 -6.19 -2.19
N SER A 93 13.50 -6.19 -2.12
CA SER A 93 14.35 -7.09 -2.90
C SER A 93 14.45 -8.49 -2.28
N SER A 94 14.76 -9.48 -3.09
CA SER A 94 15.12 -10.86 -2.67
C SER A 94 16.26 -11.41 -3.53
N HIS A 95 16.67 -12.67 -3.30
CA HIS A 95 17.71 -13.33 -4.09
C HIS A 95 17.42 -13.39 -5.60
N LYS A 96 16.14 -13.39 -5.98
CA LYS A 96 15.68 -13.49 -7.38
C LYS A 96 15.05 -12.21 -7.93
N GLN A 97 14.78 -11.21 -7.08
CA GLN A 97 14.01 -10.04 -7.48
C GLN A 97 14.62 -8.73 -6.97
N ASP A 98 14.83 -7.80 -7.90
CA ASP A 98 15.12 -6.41 -7.57
C ASP A 98 13.81 -5.67 -7.26
N LEU A 99 13.82 -4.82 -6.24
CA LEU A 99 12.65 -4.06 -5.82
C LEU A 99 12.08 -3.21 -6.97
N VAL A 100 12.94 -2.55 -7.75
CA VAL A 100 12.51 -1.75 -8.91
C VAL A 100 11.68 -2.56 -9.92
N HIS A 101 11.81 -3.89 -9.93
CA HIS A 101 11.11 -4.81 -10.81
C HIS A 101 9.86 -5.47 -10.20
N VAL A 102 9.42 -5.08 -9.00
CA VAL A 102 8.17 -5.55 -8.39
C VAL A 102 6.94 -5.10 -9.20
N VAL A 103 6.96 -3.86 -9.69
CA VAL A 103 5.90 -3.30 -10.54
C VAL A 103 6.11 -3.68 -12.00
N TYR A 104 5.01 -4.00 -12.69
CA TYR A 104 5.01 -4.26 -14.12
C TYR A 104 5.57 -3.04 -14.92
N PRO A 105 6.48 -3.23 -15.89
CA PRO A 105 7.14 -2.13 -16.60
C PRO A 105 6.22 -1.01 -17.10
N GLY A 106 5.07 -1.34 -17.69
CA GLY A 106 4.15 -0.34 -18.26
C GLY A 106 3.44 0.56 -17.25
N PHE A 107 3.56 0.28 -15.95
CA PHE A 107 2.97 1.10 -14.88
C PHE A 107 3.99 1.99 -14.15
N ARG A 108 5.28 1.81 -14.41
CA ARG A 108 6.34 2.39 -13.56
C ARG A 108 6.46 3.90 -13.69
N ASP A 109 6.17 4.43 -14.87
CA ASP A 109 6.25 5.84 -15.21
C ASP A 109 4.87 6.50 -15.33
N SER A 110 3.82 5.70 -15.55
CA SER A 110 2.47 6.17 -15.87
C SER A 110 1.53 6.29 -14.67
N LEU A 111 1.72 5.50 -13.60
CA LEU A 111 0.81 5.50 -12.45
C LEU A 111 1.43 6.18 -11.22
N PRO A 112 0.67 7.05 -10.51
CA PRO A 112 1.10 7.61 -9.23
C PRO A 112 1.12 6.55 -8.13
N VAL A 113 1.99 6.74 -7.14
CA VAL A 113 2.03 5.89 -5.93
C VAL A 113 1.32 6.63 -4.81
N THR A 114 0.22 6.06 -4.33
CA THR A 114 -0.70 6.64 -3.35
C THR A 114 -0.69 5.87 -2.04
N ASN A 115 -1.11 6.50 -0.94
CA ASN A 115 -1.44 5.80 0.30
C ASN A 115 -2.83 5.10 0.21
N LEU A 116 -3.24 4.42 1.28
CA LEU A 116 -4.54 3.72 1.33
C LEU A 116 -5.78 4.62 1.14
N ARG A 117 -5.63 5.95 1.29
CA ARG A 117 -6.70 6.94 1.11
C ARG A 117 -6.62 7.71 -0.22
N GLY A 118 -5.64 7.39 -1.07
CA GLY A 118 -5.46 8.03 -2.36
C GLY A 118 -4.56 9.27 -2.36
N ASP A 119 -3.97 9.65 -1.23
CA ASP A 119 -2.99 10.76 -1.23
C ASP A 119 -1.71 10.33 -1.94
N VAL A 120 -1.22 11.14 -2.87
CA VAL A 120 -0.02 10.83 -3.67
C VAL A 120 1.24 10.95 -2.80
N ILE A 121 1.93 9.83 -2.59
CA ILE A 121 3.21 9.77 -1.87
C ILE A 121 4.37 10.04 -2.83
N PHE A 122 4.34 9.41 -4.01
CA PHE A 122 5.34 9.59 -5.07
C PHE A 122 4.66 9.83 -6.41
N ARG A 123 5.29 10.64 -7.26
CA ARG A 123 4.78 10.95 -8.61
C ARG A 123 4.52 9.69 -9.42
N ASN A 124 5.43 8.73 -9.35
CA ASN A 124 5.31 7.39 -9.95
C ASN A 124 6.38 6.44 -9.37
N TRP A 125 6.31 5.16 -9.73
CA TRP A 125 7.25 4.14 -9.24
C TRP A 125 8.71 4.47 -9.58
N GLN A 126 8.98 4.90 -10.81
CA GLN A 126 10.33 5.21 -11.28
C GLN A 126 10.97 6.33 -10.43
N SER A 127 10.17 7.31 -9.98
CA SER A 127 10.65 8.44 -9.17
C SER A 127 11.24 8.03 -7.81
N ILE A 128 10.89 6.85 -7.30
CA ILE A 128 11.43 6.31 -6.04
C ILE A 128 12.91 5.92 -6.20
N PHE A 129 13.30 5.44 -7.39
CA PHE A 129 14.57 4.75 -7.63
C PHE A 129 15.56 5.55 -8.49
N ILE A 130 15.49 6.89 -8.41
CA ILE A 130 16.39 7.79 -9.16
C ILE A 130 17.76 7.99 -8.50
N GLY A 131 18.01 7.34 -7.35
CA GLY A 131 19.28 7.41 -6.63
C GLY A 131 19.31 8.38 -5.45
N ASN A 132 18.25 9.18 -5.23
CA ASN A 132 18.13 10.12 -4.13
C ASN A 132 17.58 9.51 -2.82
N GLY A 133 17.33 8.19 -2.80
CA GLY A 133 16.82 7.46 -1.64
C GLY A 133 15.30 7.51 -1.47
N GLY A 134 14.54 8.07 -2.42
CA GLY A 134 13.07 8.10 -2.38
C GLY A 134 12.51 8.85 -1.16
N PRO A 135 12.87 10.14 -0.97
CA PRO A 135 12.43 10.90 0.19
C PRO A 135 10.89 11.00 0.23
N VAL A 136 10.31 10.62 1.38
CA VAL A 136 8.87 10.73 1.63
C VAL A 136 8.58 12.06 2.31
N ASN A 137 7.50 12.74 1.90
CA ASN A 137 7.00 13.91 2.61
C ASN A 137 6.36 13.47 3.95
N PRO A 138 6.91 13.84 5.12
CA PRO A 138 6.41 13.37 6.42
C PRO A 138 5.01 13.90 6.77
N ARG A 139 4.47 14.86 6.00
CA ARG A 139 3.09 15.35 6.17
C ARG A 139 2.05 14.45 5.49
N ILE A 140 2.48 13.50 4.66
CA ILE A 140 1.59 12.58 3.97
C ILE A 140 1.57 11.28 4.78
N PRO A 141 0.42 10.92 5.41
CA PRO A 141 0.33 9.69 6.19
C PRO A 141 0.58 8.47 5.32
N ILE A 142 1.19 7.46 5.93
CA ILE A 142 1.22 6.14 5.31
C ILE A 142 0.47 5.17 6.21
N TYR A 143 -0.59 4.59 5.66
CA TYR A 143 -1.52 3.76 6.41
C TYR A 143 -1.13 2.29 6.35
N SER A 144 -1.31 1.58 7.46
CA SER A 144 -1.41 0.12 7.47
C SER A 144 -2.72 -0.36 6.85
N PHE A 145 -2.83 -1.65 6.52
CA PHE A 145 -4.06 -2.24 5.98
C PHE A 145 -5.28 -1.98 6.87
N ASP A 146 -5.12 -2.03 8.20
CA ASP A 146 -6.15 -1.72 9.19
C ASP A 146 -6.42 -0.22 9.39
N GLY A 147 -5.74 0.65 8.64
CA GLY A 147 -6.06 2.08 8.53
C GLY A 147 -5.35 3.00 9.54
N ARG A 148 -4.34 2.51 10.27
CA ARG A 148 -3.55 3.32 11.22
C ARG A 148 -2.42 4.05 10.51
N ASP A 149 -2.17 5.31 10.89
CA ASP A 149 -1.04 6.07 10.36
C ASP A 149 0.26 5.62 11.04
N VAL A 150 1.08 4.89 10.30
CA VAL A 150 2.30 4.26 10.80
C VAL A 150 3.35 5.30 11.20
N LEU A 151 3.34 6.50 10.63
CA LEU A 151 4.29 7.55 10.99
C LEU A 151 3.94 8.19 12.34
N ALA A 152 2.66 8.23 12.71
CA ALA A 152 2.17 8.80 13.96
C ALA A 152 1.94 7.76 15.07
N ASP A 153 1.60 6.52 14.74
CA ASP A 153 1.20 5.49 15.70
C ASP A 153 2.41 4.96 16.50
N PRO A 154 2.41 5.05 17.85
CA PRO A 154 3.52 4.57 18.68
C PRO A 154 3.73 3.05 18.63
N PHE A 155 2.75 2.28 18.13
CA PHE A 155 2.88 0.84 17.92
C PHE A 155 4.02 0.47 16.96
N TRP A 156 4.41 1.38 16.07
CA TRP A 156 5.67 1.29 15.30
C TRP A 156 6.74 2.19 15.93
N PRO A 157 7.54 1.69 16.88
CA PRO A 157 8.49 2.52 17.62
C PRO A 157 9.64 3.05 16.74
N LYS A 158 10.07 2.28 15.72
CA LYS A 158 11.09 2.70 14.76
C LYS A 158 10.41 3.08 13.44
N LYS A 159 10.63 4.30 12.95
CA LYS A 159 10.04 4.80 11.67
C LYS A 159 10.99 4.53 10.50
N SER A 160 11.24 3.25 10.24
CA SER A 160 12.16 2.81 9.17
C SER A 160 11.51 1.72 8.32
N ILE A 161 12.19 1.28 7.27
CA ILE A 161 11.60 0.40 6.26
C ILE A 161 12.59 -0.69 5.90
N TRP A 162 12.16 -1.94 5.93
CA TRP A 162 12.91 -3.02 5.30
C TRP A 162 12.68 -3.01 3.79
N HIS A 163 13.75 -2.89 2.99
CA HIS A 163 13.68 -2.98 1.53
C HIS A 163 14.80 -3.82 0.91
N GLY A 164 16.00 -3.83 1.49
CA GLY A 164 17.12 -4.69 1.03
C GLY A 164 17.66 -4.34 -0.37
N SER A 165 17.54 -3.07 -0.74
CA SER A 165 17.87 -2.57 -2.08
C SER A 165 18.77 -1.34 -2.02
N SER A 166 19.46 -1.02 -3.11
CA SER A 166 20.15 0.26 -3.28
C SER A 166 19.15 1.41 -3.50
N SER A 167 19.62 2.65 -3.52
CA SER A 167 18.81 3.82 -3.90
C SER A 167 18.31 3.79 -5.36
N ARG A 168 18.76 2.81 -6.16
CA ARG A 168 18.27 2.52 -7.52
C ARG A 168 17.32 1.31 -7.55
N GLY A 169 16.95 0.77 -6.38
CA GLY A 169 16.03 -0.36 -6.26
C GLY A 169 16.61 -1.72 -6.68
N LEU A 170 17.94 -1.81 -6.84
CA LEU A 170 18.65 -3.05 -7.14
C LEU A 170 18.94 -3.81 -5.84
N ARG A 171 18.83 -5.14 -5.83
CA ARG A 171 19.10 -5.95 -4.64
C ARG A 171 20.54 -5.76 -4.17
N VAL A 172 20.72 -5.74 -2.84
CA VAL A 172 22.04 -5.73 -2.21
C VAL A 172 22.21 -7.06 -1.50
N VAL A 173 23.09 -7.91 -2.05
CA VAL A 173 23.24 -9.33 -1.68
C VAL A 173 23.55 -9.52 -0.19
N ASP A 174 24.33 -8.61 0.40
CA ASP A 174 24.73 -8.72 1.81
C ASP A 174 23.85 -7.86 2.75
N LYS A 175 22.76 -7.26 2.27
CA LYS A 175 21.91 -6.34 3.05
C LYS A 175 20.42 -6.66 2.95
N HIS A 176 20.09 -7.95 2.97
CA HIS A 176 18.70 -8.43 2.94
C HIS A 176 18.43 -9.58 3.92
N CYS A 177 19.09 -9.58 5.10
CA CYS A 177 18.81 -10.51 6.20
C CYS A 177 18.79 -11.99 5.78
N GLU A 178 19.81 -12.44 5.03
CA GLU A 178 19.86 -13.79 4.42
C GLU A 178 18.60 -14.13 3.62
N THR A 179 18.14 -13.21 2.78
CA THR A 179 16.88 -13.33 2.04
C THR A 179 15.65 -13.32 2.94
N TRP A 180 15.72 -12.59 4.05
CA TRP A 180 14.66 -12.44 5.04
C TRP A 180 14.38 -13.70 5.85
N HIS A 181 15.41 -14.53 6.05
CA HIS A 181 15.38 -15.75 6.85
C HIS A 181 16.10 -15.60 8.20
N ALA A 182 16.85 -14.52 8.39
CA ALA A 182 17.63 -14.29 9.60
C ALA A 182 17.32 -12.92 10.22
N ASP A 183 17.53 -12.82 11.52
CA ASP A 183 17.63 -11.54 12.20
C ASP A 183 19.11 -11.22 12.41
N ASP A 184 19.53 -10.02 12.03
CA ASP A 184 20.75 -9.43 12.60
C ASP A 184 20.30 -8.41 13.65
N PHE A 185 20.78 -8.58 14.88
CA PHE A 185 20.31 -7.99 16.15
C PHE A 185 19.23 -6.87 16.08
N SER A 186 17.99 -7.19 16.49
CA SER A 186 17.02 -6.28 17.14
C SER A 186 16.49 -5.03 16.38
N VAL A 187 16.24 -5.13 15.07
CA VAL A 187 15.60 -4.04 14.31
C VAL A 187 14.20 -4.45 13.83
N MET A 188 13.16 -4.09 14.60
CA MET A 188 11.76 -4.14 14.16
C MET A 188 11.40 -2.82 13.48
N VAL A 189 10.97 -2.86 12.21
CA VAL A 189 10.59 -1.64 11.46
C VAL A 189 9.33 -1.89 10.63
N PRO A 190 8.54 -0.84 10.33
CA PRO A 190 7.44 -0.91 9.39
C PRO A 190 7.84 -1.53 8.05
N ARG A 191 6.92 -2.30 7.46
CA ARG A 191 7.07 -2.86 6.13
C ARG A 191 5.93 -2.38 5.25
N TRP A 192 6.26 -1.91 4.07
CA TRP A 192 5.26 -1.58 3.05
C TRP A 192 5.04 -2.74 2.11
N ALA A 193 3.83 -2.78 1.59
CA ALA A 193 3.33 -3.62 0.52
C ALA A 193 2.88 -2.69 -0.61
N LEU A 194 2.98 -3.17 -1.84
CA LEU A 194 2.56 -2.46 -3.04
C LEU A 194 1.62 -3.31 -3.90
#